data_AF-A0A8T4A097-F1
#
_entry.id   AF-A0A8T4A097-F1
#
_cell.length_a   1.000
_cell.length_b   1.000
_cell.length_c   1.000
_cell.angle_alpha   90.00
_cell.angle_beta   90.00
_cell.angle_gamma   90.00
#
_symmetry.space_group_name_H-M   'P 1'
#
loop_
_entity.id
_entity.type
_entity.pdbx_description
1 polymer ?
#
loop_
_entity_poly.entity_id
_entity_poly.type
_entity_poly.pdbx_seq_one_letter_code
_entity_poly.pdbx_strand_id
1 'polypeptide(L)' 'MKERKDCPICEEEVSSDAAVKEFCALCGMAVPAGVGLEGIRGKETIRFCNLECLDKYVERDN' A
#
# COMPACT_ATOMS: atom_id res chain seq x y z
N MET A 1 -21.37 -13.37 5.76
CA MET A 1 -21.23 -12.21 4.85
C MET A 1 -19.75 -11.96 4.72
N LYS A 2 -19.21 -11.98 3.49
CA LYS A 2 -17.76 -11.96 3.24
C LYS A 2 -17.18 -10.60 3.65
N GLU A 3 -16.22 -10.64 4.56
CA GLU A 3 -15.38 -9.51 4.95
C GLU A 3 -14.76 -8.90 3.69
N ARG A 4 -15.05 -7.63 3.39
CA ARG A 4 -14.38 -6.92 2.29
C ARG A 4 -13.02 -6.49 2.79
N LYS A 5 -12.07 -7.39 2.64
CA LYS A 5 -10.65 -7.13 2.83
C LYS A 5 -10.08 -6.81 1.46
N ASP A 6 -10.05 -5.53 1.11
CA ASP A 6 -9.65 -5.09 -0.23
C ASP A 6 -8.14 -5.27 -0.45
N CYS A 7 -7.30 -5.15 0.59
CA CYS A 7 -5.87 -5.45 0.48
C CYS A 7 -5.55 -6.94 0.73
N PRO A 8 -4.95 -7.67 -0.23
CA PRO A 8 -4.59 -9.09 -0.06
C PRO A 8 -3.36 -9.32 0.83
N ILE A 9 -2.69 -8.26 1.31
CA ILE A 9 -1.46 -8.36 2.09
C ILE A 9 -1.67 -7.98 3.55
N CYS A 10 -2.24 -6.79 3.79
CA CYS A 10 -2.49 -6.30 5.15
C CYS A 10 -3.97 -6.35 5.54
N GLU A 11 -4.82 -6.95 4.69
CA GLU A 11 -6.24 -7.21 4.98
C GLU A 11 -7.09 -5.97 5.34
N GLU A 12 -6.55 -4.77 5.14
CA GLU A 12 -7.19 -3.50 5.44
C GLU A 12 -8.13 -3.03 4.33
N GLU A 13 -9.09 -2.20 4.73
CA GLU A 13 -9.99 -1.51 3.81
C GLU A 13 -9.21 -0.41 3.07
N VAL A 14 -9.04 -0.59 1.76
CA VAL A 14 -8.40 0.38 0.87
C VAL A 14 -9.44 0.96 -0.08
N SER A 15 -9.40 2.27 -0.28
CA SER A 15 -10.29 2.94 -1.23
C SER A 15 -9.85 2.63 -2.66
N SER A 16 -10.61 1.78 -3.35
CA SER A 16 -10.48 1.54 -4.78
C SER A 16 -11.13 2.69 -5.58
N ASP A 17 -10.54 3.88 -5.51
CA ASP A 17 -10.99 5.03 -6.27
C ASP A 17 -10.14 5.19 -7.55
N ALA A 18 -10.80 5.18 -8.71
CA ALA A 18 -10.12 5.25 -10.01
C ALA A 18 -9.45 6.61 -10.30
N ALA A 19 -9.72 7.64 -9.48
CA ALA A 19 -9.04 8.93 -9.59
C ALA A 19 -7.67 8.93 -8.89
N VAL A 20 -7.38 7.93 -8.05
CA VAL A 20 -6.12 7.81 -7.34
C VAL A 20 -5.03 7.33 -8.29
N LYS A 21 -3.91 8.07 -8.34
CA LYS A 21 -2.75 7.78 -9.20
C LYS A 21 -1.57 7.20 -8.44
N GLU A 22 -1.67 7.07 -7.13
CA GLU A 22 -0.65 6.51 -6.26
C GLU A 22 -1.09 5.12 -5.82
N PHE A 23 -0.17 4.15 -5.88
CA PHE A 23 -0.47 2.75 -5.59
C PHE A 23 0.53 2.20 -4.59
N CYS A 24 0.06 1.26 -3.76
CA CYS A 24 0.91 0.56 -2.83
C CYS A 24 1.93 -0.28 -3.60
N ALA A 25 3.21 -0.07 -3.35
CA ALA A 25 4.28 -0.80 -4.03
C ALA A 25 4.32 -2.30 -3.72
N LEU A 26 3.65 -2.75 -2.65
CA LEU A 26 3.58 -4.17 -2.29
C LEU A 26 2.30 -4.85 -2.79
N CYS A 27 1.12 -4.30 -2.48
CA CYS A 27 -0.16 -4.94 -2.82
C CYS A 27 -0.81 -4.40 -4.11
N GLY A 28 -0.28 -3.32 -4.70
CA GLY A 28 -0.80 -2.70 -5.93
C GLY A 28 -2.10 -1.91 -5.77
N MET A 29 -2.60 -1.77 -4.54
CA MET A 29 -3.86 -1.07 -4.27
C MET A 29 -3.72 0.44 -4.33
N ALA A 30 -4.77 1.14 -4.74
CA ALA A 30 -4.82 2.59 -4.75
C ALA A 30 -4.62 3.16 -3.33
N VAL A 31 -3.70 4.11 -3.20
CA VAL A 31 -3.39 4.82 -1.95
C VAL A 31 -3.65 6.31 -2.19
N PRO A 32 -4.66 6.93 -1.53
CA PRO A 32 -4.95 8.33 -1.74
C PRO A 32 -3.74 9.22 -1.37
N ALA A 33 -3.54 10.31 -2.10
CA ALA A 33 -2.48 11.27 -1.81
C ALA A 33 -2.63 11.84 -0.37
N GLY A 34 -1.57 11.75 0.43
CA GLY A 34 -1.59 12.16 1.84
C GLY A 34 -2.20 11.14 2.80
N VAL A 35 -2.62 9.97 2.31
CA VAL A 35 -3.04 8.82 3.11
C VAL A 35 -2.01 7.69 2.91
N GLY A 36 -1.76 6.91 3.94
CA GLY A 36 -0.79 5.80 3.90
C GLY A 36 0.64 6.23 4.24
N LEU A 37 1.56 5.29 4.10
CA LEU A 37 2.97 5.44 4.46
C LEU A 37 3.84 5.62 3.22
N GLU A 38 4.93 6.36 3.38
CA GLU A 38 5.94 6.56 2.35
C GLU A 38 7.21 5.82 2.74
N GLY A 39 7.78 5.08 1.78
CA GLY A 39 9.10 4.49 1.89
C GLY A 39 10.00 5.01 0.76
N ILE A 40 11.31 4.90 0.95
CA ILE A 40 12.29 5.25 -0.08
C ILE A 40 12.92 3.96 -0.59
N ARG A 41 12.79 3.70 -1.89
CA ARG A 41 13.50 2.62 -2.58
C ARG A 41 14.60 3.22 -3.45
N GLY A 42 15.83 3.22 -2.95
CA GLY A 42 16.96 3.84 -3.64
C GLY A 42 16.79 5.37 -3.76
N LYS A 43 16.27 5.84 -4.90
CA LYS A 43 15.96 7.27 -5.17
C LYS A 43 14.48 7.54 -5.46
N GLU A 44 13.64 6.52 -5.44
CA GLU A 44 12.20 6.64 -5.71
C GLU A 44 11.41 6.58 -4.40
N THR A 45 10.47 7.51 -4.24
CA THR A 45 9.49 7.45 -3.14
C THR A 45 8.38 6.50 -3.55
N ILE A 46 8.13 5.49 -2.74
CA ILE A 46 7.06 4.51 -2.93
C ILE A 46 6.04 4.63 -1.81
N ARG A 47 4.78 4.30 -2.11
CA ARG A 47 3.66 4.40 -1.18
C ARG A 47 3.25 3.04 -0.68
N PHE A 48 2.67 3.01 0.52
CA PHE A 48 2.10 1.82 1.13
C PHE A 48 0.75 2.12 1.75
N CYS A 49 -0.20 1.20 1.60
CA CYS A 49 -1.52 1.33 2.18
C CYS A 49 -1.49 1.25 3.72
N ASN A 50 -0.56 0.47 4.29
CA ASN A 50 -0.38 0.36 5.74
C ASN A 50 1.04 -0.09 6.13
N LEU A 51 1.34 -0.07 7.43
CA LEU A 51 2.63 -0.41 8.03
C LEU A 51 3.03 -1.85 7.72
N GLU A 52 2.11 -2.81 7.75
CA GLU A 52 2.41 -4.20 7.37
C GLU A 52 2.91 -4.33 5.93
N CYS A 53 2.39 -3.52 5.01
CA CYS A 53 2.87 -3.53 3.63
C CYS A 53 4.25 -2.88 3.50
N LEU A 54 4.56 -1.88 4.32
CA LEU A 54 5.91 -1.33 4.40
C LEU A 54 6.88 -2.34 5.01
N ASP A 55 6.52 -2.96 6.13
CA ASP A 55 7.36 -3.89 6.89
C ASP A 55 7.73 -5.11 6.02
N LYS A 56 6.74 -5.78 5.43
CA LYS A 56 6.97 -6.90 4.49
C LYS A 56 7.78 -6.51 3.26
N TYR A 57 7.68 -5.26 2.83
CA TYR A 57 8.48 -4.76 1.71
C TYR A 57 9.94 -4.59 2.11
N VAL A 58 10.19 -4.00 3.29
CA VAL A 58 11.55 -3.85 3.85
C VAL A 58 12.18 -5.20 4.18
N GLU A 59 11.41 -6.16 4.72
CA GLU A 59 11.86 -7.54 4.94
C GLU A 59 12.30 -8.25 3.65
N ARG A 60 11.76 -7.86 2.49
CA ARG A 60 12.11 -8.44 1.18
C ARG A 60 13.28 -7.75 0.48
N ASP A 61 13.59 -6.51 0.85
CA ASP A 61 14.67 -5.71 0.26
C ASP A 61 16.00 -5.84 1.05
N ASN A 62 15.97 -6.44 2.26
CA ASN A 62 17.14 -6.84 3.06
C ASN A 62 17.63 -8.25 2.69
#